data_AF-A0A382V0Z3-F1
#
_entry.id   AF-A0A382V0Z3-F1
#
_cell.length_a   1.000
_cell.length_b   1.000
_cell.length_c   1.000
_cell.angle_alpha   90.00
_cell.angle_beta   90.00
_cell.angle_gamma   90.00
#
_symmetry.space_group_name_H-M   'P 1'
#
loop_
_entity.id
_entity.type
_entity.pdbx_description
1 polymer ?
#
loop_
_entity_poly.entity_id
_entity_poly.type
_entity_poly.pdbx_seq_one_letter_code
_entity_poly.pdbx_strand_id
1 'polypeptide(L)'
;MILFDLKCSNGHIFEAWFSDSKNFLKQSKNRAISCPFCQNDNIIKAPMAPNISTRRTKEEKGMGVDVAMPLRKGDITQKNFSAKVSSRKEDSLKNSEKKIMKNFSKEMKKLREFVESNCTYVG
;
A
#
# COMPACT_ATOMS: atom_id res chain seq x y z
N MET A 1 10.54 17.82 9.44
CA MET A 1 9.86 16.65 8.83
C MET A 1 10.85 15.50 8.84
N ILE A 2 10.46 14.34 9.35
CA ILE A 2 11.31 13.16 9.60
C ILE A 2 10.65 11.97 8.93
N LEU A 3 11.42 11.20 8.17
CA LEU A 3 11.00 9.92 7.59
C LEU A 3 11.33 8.80 8.60
N PHE A 4 10.36 7.94 8.88
CA PHE A 4 10.58 6.73 9.65
C PHE A 4 10.23 5.50 8.84
N ASP A 5 11.08 4.47 8.94
CA ASP A 5 10.73 3.11 8.56
C ASP A 5 9.89 2.49 9.68
N LEU A 6 8.70 2.04 9.32
CA LEU A 6 7.72 1.46 10.21
C LEU A 6 7.46 0.00 9.84
N LYS A 7 7.16 -0.82 10.84
CA LYS A 7 6.85 -2.24 10.69
C LYS A 7 5.54 -2.56 11.39
N CYS A 8 4.64 -3.27 10.70
CA CYS A 8 3.41 -3.77 11.32
C CYS A 8 3.63 -5.16 11.95
N SER A 9 2.67 -5.65 12.77
CA SER A 9 2.76 -7.00 13.36
C SER A 9 2.88 -8.13 12.33
N ASN A 10 2.38 -7.92 11.11
CA ASN A 10 2.46 -8.91 10.03
C ASN A 10 3.82 -8.87 9.30
N GLY A 11 4.73 -7.98 9.70
CA GLY A 11 6.08 -7.91 9.18
C GLY A 11 6.27 -7.00 7.96
N HIS A 12 5.22 -6.38 7.43
CA HIS A 12 5.35 -5.40 6.35
C HIS A 12 6.09 -4.16 6.82
N ILE A 13 7.09 -3.74 6.04
CA ILE A 13 7.86 -2.52 6.26
C ILE A 13 7.34 -1.45 5.30
N PHE A 14 7.12 -0.24 5.79
CA PHE A 14 6.70 0.90 4.99
C PHE A 14 7.23 2.20 5.58
N GLU A 15 7.31 3.22 4.74
CA GLU A 15 7.81 4.54 5.12
C GLU A 15 6.67 5.50 5.44
N ALA A 16 6.87 6.36 6.43
CA ALA A 16 5.93 7.43 6.75
C ALA A 16 6.63 8.71 7.23
N TRP A 17 6.10 9.84 6.75
CA TRP A 17 6.60 11.18 7.08
C TRP A 17 5.86 11.75 8.29
N PHE A 18 6.62 12.25 9.25
CA PHE A 18 6.09 12.92 10.44
C PHE A 18 6.71 14.31 10.59
N SER A 19 6.00 15.26 11.20
CA SER A 19 6.56 16.58 11.47
C SER A 19 7.74 16.50 12.44
N ASP A 20 7.60 15.70 13.51
CA ASP A 20 8.60 15.44 14.54
C ASP A 20 8.39 14.06 15.21
N SER A 21 9.40 13.57 15.94
CA SER A 21 9.39 12.30 16.68
C SER A 21 8.25 12.22 17.72
N LYS A 22 7.90 13.34 18.37
CA LYS A 22 6.78 13.38 19.32
C LYS A 22 5.44 13.14 18.65
N ASN A 23 5.28 13.58 17.39
CA ASN A 23 4.02 13.40 16.66
C ASN A 23 3.80 11.93 16.30
N PHE A 24 4.86 11.22 15.87
CA PHE A 24 4.84 9.77 15.68
C PHE A 24 4.37 9.04 16.95
N LEU A 25 4.95 9.37 18.11
CA LEU A 25 4.57 8.73 19.38
C LEU A 25 3.11 8.95 19.74
N LYS A 26 2.58 10.16 19.52
CA LYS A 26 1.16 10.47 19.75
C LYS A 26 0.24 9.67 18.82
N GLN A 27 0.56 9.65 17.53
CA GLN A 27 -0.25 8.94 16.52
C GLN A 27 -0.18 7.43 16.70
N SER A 28 0.98 6.87 17.04
CA SER A 28 1.17 5.45 17.35
C SER A 28 0.37 5.04 18.61
N LYS A 29 0.42 5.84 19.69
CA LYS A 29 -0.40 5.59 20.90
C LYS A 29 -1.90 5.62 20.62
N ASN A 30 -2.34 6.52 19.73
CA ASN A 30 -3.74 6.65 19.35
C ASN A 30 -4.15 5.65 18.25
N ARG A 31 -3.26 4.74 17.81
CA ARG A 31 -3.50 3.81 16.69
C ARG A 31 -4.00 4.51 15.42
N ALA A 32 -3.54 5.74 15.18
CA ALA A 32 -3.92 6.55 14.01
C ALA A 32 -3.08 6.25 12.77
N ILE A 33 -2.14 5.29 12.87
CA ILE A 33 -1.24 4.89 11.79
C ILE A 33 -1.64 3.47 11.41
N SER A 34 -2.03 3.26 10.15
CA SER A 34 -2.44 1.94 9.65
C SER A 34 -1.49 1.45 8.56
N CYS A 35 -1.24 0.14 8.53
CA CYS A 35 -0.43 -0.49 7.51
C CYS A 35 -1.14 -0.44 6.15
N PRO A 36 -0.51 0.07 5.07
CA PRO A 36 -1.15 0.16 3.75
C PRO A 36 -1.42 -1.21 3.10
N PHE A 37 -0.76 -2.27 3.58
CA PHE A 37 -0.87 -3.62 3.02
C PHE A 37 -1.91 -4.51 3.71
N CYS A 38 -2.11 -4.33 5.02
CA CYS A 38 -2.97 -5.22 5.81
C CYS A 38 -3.91 -4.50 6.79
N GLN A 39 -3.91 -3.16 6.80
CA GLN A 39 -4.75 -2.32 7.66
C GLN A 39 -4.63 -2.63 9.16
N ASN A 40 -3.51 -3.23 9.59
CA ASN A 40 -3.22 -3.40 11.01
C ASN A 40 -2.62 -2.11 11.58
N ASP A 41 -3.13 -1.67 12.73
CA ASP A 41 -2.73 -0.42 13.39
C ASP A 41 -1.64 -0.62 14.44
N ASN A 42 -1.20 -1.87 14.65
CA ASN A 42 -0.09 -2.20 15.53
C ASN A 42 1.25 -1.97 14.79
N ILE A 43 1.73 -0.73 14.88
CA ILE A 43 2.91 -0.25 14.18
C ILE A 43 4.04 0.05 15.15
N ILE A 44 5.25 -0.46 14.84
CA ILE A 44 6.50 -0.18 15.56
C ILE A 44 7.53 0.44 14.60
N LYS A 45 8.55 1.11 15.13
CA LYS A 45 9.69 1.55 14.30
C LYS A 45 10.48 0.32 13.85
N ALA A 46 10.84 0.27 12.58
CA ALA A 46 11.69 -0.79 12.07
C ALA A 46 13.11 -0.66 12.68
N PRO A 47 13.80 -1.78 12.97
CA PRO A 47 15.18 -1.74 13.43
C PRO A 47 16.08 -1.26 12.29
N MET A 48 16.78 -0.14 12.49
CA MET A 48 17.84 0.31 11.59
C MET A 48 19.13 -0.41 11.97
N ALA A 49 19.73 -1.14 11.04
CA ALA A 49 21.04 -1.75 11.26
C ALA A 49 22.12 -0.66 11.25
N PRO A 50 23.02 -0.59 12.25
CA PRO A 50 24.18 0.28 12.19
C PRO A 50 25.11 -0.18 11.05
N ASN A 51 25.71 0.76 10.32
CA ASN A 51 26.70 0.45 9.31
C ASN A 51 28.01 0.03 10.01
N ILE A 52 28.23 -1.27 10.13
CA ILE A 52 29.45 -1.84 10.72
C ILE A 52 30.47 -2.00 9.59
N SER A 53 31.49 -1.15 9.54
CA SER A 53 32.61 -1.32 8.61
C SER A 53 33.49 -2.49 9.08
N THR A 54 33.27 -3.68 8.51
CA THR A 54 34.15 -4.82 8.79
C THR A 54 35.48 -4.61 8.08
N ARG A 55 36.56 -4.32 8.83
CA ARG A 55 37.93 -4.43 8.32
C ARG A 55 38.18 -5.91 8.03
N ARG A 56 38.24 -6.29 6.75
CA ARG A 56 38.48 -7.67 6.31
C ARG A 56 39.86 -8.13 6.78
N THR A 57 39.93 -8.90 7.86
CA THR A 57 40.97 -9.92 7.99
C THR A 57 40.53 -11.09 7.12
N LYS A 58 41.37 -11.43 6.14
CA LYS A 58 41.17 -12.54 5.23
C LYS A 58 41.28 -13.83 6.03
N GLU A 59 40.15 -14.36 6.47
CA GLU A 59 40.04 -15.77 6.84
C GLU A 59 38.81 -16.36 6.15
N GLU A 60 39.09 -17.43 5.42
CA GLU A 60 38.23 -18.13 4.49
C GLU A 60 37.35 -19.15 5.24
N LYS A 61 36.24 -19.54 4.58
CA LYS A 61 35.20 -20.55 4.97
C LYS A 61 34.03 -19.94 5.74
N GLY A 62 32.77 -20.06 5.33
CA GLY A 62 32.11 -20.80 4.27
C GLY A 62 30.59 -20.80 4.55
N MET A 63 29.80 -21.36 3.62
CA MET A 63 28.35 -21.60 3.67
C MET A 63 27.45 -20.49 3.10
N GLY A 64 27.46 -20.38 1.78
CA GLY A 64 26.21 -20.13 1.05
C GLY A 64 25.37 -21.41 1.08
N VAL A 65 24.09 -21.29 1.44
CA VAL A 65 23.11 -22.37 1.31
C VAL A 65 22.33 -22.16 0.02
N ASP A 66 22.68 -22.97 -0.98
CA ASP A 66 21.88 -23.30 -2.14
C ASP A 66 20.57 -23.96 -1.70
N VAL A 67 19.47 -23.20 -1.69
CA VAL A 67 18.13 -23.78 -1.58
C VAL A 67 17.67 -24.18 -2.98
N ALA A 68 18.03 -25.39 -3.41
CA ALA A 68 17.40 -26.03 -4.56
C ALA A 68 15.95 -26.41 -4.20
N MET A 69 14.98 -25.68 -4.73
CA MET A 69 13.54 -25.93 -4.51
C MET A 69 12.97 -26.68 -5.72
N PRO A 70 12.38 -27.89 -5.56
CA PRO A 70 11.75 -28.58 -6.68
C PRO A 70 10.40 -27.95 -7.03
N LEU A 71 10.25 -27.53 -8.30
CA LEU A 71 9.01 -27.06 -8.90
C LEU A 71 7.97 -28.19 -8.94
N ARG A 72 6.84 -28.03 -8.23
CA ARG A 72 5.66 -28.90 -8.35
C ARG A 72 4.89 -28.53 -9.62
N LYS A 73 4.79 -29.47 -10.58
CA LYS A 73 3.79 -29.42 -11.65
C LYS A 73 2.43 -29.81 -11.06
N GLY A 74 1.47 -28.89 -11.10
CA GLY A 74 0.07 -29.15 -10.77
C GLY A 74 -0.76 -29.03 -12.04
N ASP A 75 -1.21 -30.17 -12.57
CA ASP A 75 -2.20 -30.26 -13.63
C ASP A 75 -3.57 -29.81 -13.08
N ILE A 76 -4.10 -28.71 -13.60
CA ILE A 76 -5.51 -28.34 -13.40
C ILE A 76 -6.20 -28.48 -14.75
N THR A 77 -6.80 -29.65 -14.93
CA THR A 77 -7.71 -30.00 -16.02
C THR A 77 -8.85 -28.99 -16.09
N GLN A 78 -8.96 -28.32 -17.24
CA GLN A 78 -10.14 -27.55 -17.65
C GLN A 78 -11.36 -28.47 -17.67
N LYS A 79 -12.28 -28.28 -16.73
CA LYS A 79 -13.65 -28.78 -16.87
C LYS A 79 -14.53 -27.63 -17.34
N ASN A 80 -14.81 -27.67 -18.64
CA ASN A 80 -15.85 -26.91 -19.30
C ASN A 80 -17.21 -27.36 -18.76
N PHE A 81 -17.93 -26.46 -18.08
CA PHE A 81 -19.36 -26.65 -17.84
C PHE A 81 -20.12 -25.62 -18.67
N SER A 82 -20.63 -26.12 -19.80
CA SER A 82 -21.58 -25.43 -20.67
C SER A 82 -22.85 -25.10 -19.91
N ALA A 83 -23.28 -23.83 -19.96
CA ALA A 83 -24.69 -23.49 -19.79
C ALA A 83 -25.02 -22.26 -20.64
N LYS A 84 -25.94 -22.49 -21.57
CA LYS A 84 -26.35 -21.66 -22.69
C LYS A 84 -27.63 -20.92 -22.31
N VAL A 85 -27.62 -19.58 -22.21
CA VAL A 85 -28.86 -18.75 -22.14
C VAL A 85 -28.53 -17.37 -22.72
N SER A 86 -28.85 -17.13 -23.99
CA SER A 86 -30.08 -16.46 -24.45
C SER A 86 -30.31 -15.05 -23.88
N SER A 87 -30.24 -14.09 -24.79
CA SER A 87 -31.10 -12.90 -24.88
C SER A 87 -30.86 -11.70 -23.95
N ARG A 88 -30.71 -10.55 -24.62
CA ARG A 88 -31.37 -9.25 -24.34
C ARG A 88 -31.09 -8.61 -22.97
N LYS A 89 -30.18 -7.62 -22.96
CA LYS A 89 -30.43 -6.18 -22.63
C LYS A 89 -29.10 -5.45 -22.36
N GLU A 90 -28.56 -4.74 -23.35
CA GLU A 90 -27.35 -3.89 -23.22
C GLU A 90 -27.63 -2.44 -22.77
N ASP A 91 -28.88 -2.07 -22.50
CA ASP A 91 -29.26 -0.64 -22.42
C ASP A 91 -29.52 -0.05 -21.02
N SER A 92 -29.08 -0.66 -19.92
CA SER A 92 -29.39 -0.12 -18.57
C SER A 92 -28.21 0.29 -17.69
N LEU A 93 -26.96 -0.06 -17.99
CA LEU A 93 -25.81 0.31 -17.13
C LEU A 93 -25.24 1.72 -17.42
N LYS A 94 -25.46 2.28 -18.62
CA LYS A 94 -24.86 3.56 -19.03
C LYS A 94 -25.47 4.79 -18.33
N ASN A 95 -26.64 4.66 -17.71
CA ASN A 95 -27.33 5.81 -17.10
C ASN A 95 -26.89 6.06 -15.64
N SER A 96 -26.54 4.99 -14.91
CA SER A 96 -25.97 5.09 -13.56
C SER A 96 -24.56 5.69 -13.60
N GLU A 97 -23.74 5.32 -14.58
CA GLU A 97 -22.38 5.86 -14.76
C GLU A 97 -22.39 7.36 -15.07
N LYS A 98 -23.32 7.81 -15.93
CA LYS A 98 -23.49 9.25 -16.23
C LYS A 98 -23.94 10.06 -15.02
N LYS A 99 -24.74 9.46 -14.12
CA LYS A 99 -25.19 10.12 -12.89
C LYS A 99 -24.05 10.29 -11.89
N ILE A 100 -23.20 9.27 -11.76
CA ILE A 100 -22.01 9.29 -10.90
C ILE A 100 -21.01 10.35 -11.40
N MET A 101 -20.75 10.42 -12.71
CA MET A 101 -19.84 11.42 -13.30
C MET A 101 -20.36 12.86 -13.17
N LYS A 102 -21.68 13.08 -13.29
CA LYS A 102 -22.29 14.41 -13.08
C LYS A 102 -22.19 14.87 -11.62
N ASN A 103 -22.40 13.97 -10.66
CA ASN A 103 -22.25 14.31 -9.24
C ASN A 103 -20.78 14.59 -8.90
N PHE A 104 -19.86 13.77 -9.39
CA PHE A 104 -18.43 13.94 -9.17
C PHE A 104 -17.89 15.27 -9.73
N SER A 105 -18.27 15.63 -10.96
CA SER A 105 -17.87 16.92 -11.55
C SER A 105 -18.40 18.13 -10.77
N LYS A 106 -19.57 18.02 -10.13
CA LYS A 106 -20.13 19.08 -9.28
C LYS A 106 -19.36 19.21 -7.97
N GLU A 107 -19.00 18.10 -7.34
CA GLU A 107 -18.17 18.08 -6.12
C GLU A 107 -16.77 18.64 -6.39
N MET A 108 -16.14 18.27 -7.51
CA MET A 108 -14.81 18.77 -7.89
C MET A 108 -14.78 20.28 -8.16
N LYS A 109 -15.85 20.86 -8.70
CA LYS A 109 -15.95 22.33 -8.88
C LYS A 109 -16.02 23.07 -7.54
N LYS A 110 -16.81 22.58 -6.58
CA LYS A 110 -16.85 23.16 -5.23
C LYS A 110 -15.49 23.10 -4.54
N LEU A 111 -14.80 21.96 -4.70
CA LEU A 111 -13.45 21.78 -4.16
C LEU A 111 -12.46 22.78 -4.78
N ARG A 112 -12.54 23.00 -6.10
CA ARG A 112 -11.74 24.00 -6.81
C ARG A 112 -12.02 25.42 -6.32
N GLU A 113 -13.29 25.81 -6.23
CA GLU A 113 -13.70 27.12 -5.71
C GLU A 113 -13.21 27.34 -4.27
N PHE A 114 -13.29 26.29 -3.43
CA PHE A 114 -12.80 26.35 -2.07
C PHE A 114 -11.28 26.53 -2.00
N VAL A 115 -10.52 25.80 -2.82
CA VAL A 115 -9.05 25.94 -2.90
C VAL A 115 -8.67 27.32 -3.42
N GLU A 116 -9.34 27.83 -4.46
CA GLU A 116 -9.09 29.17 -5.01
C GLU A 116 -9.42 30.29 -3.99
N SER A 117 -10.44 30.09 -3.14
CA SER A 117 -10.84 31.08 -2.13
C SER A 117 -9.98 31.07 -0.87
N ASN A 118 -9.40 29.92 -0.49
CA ASN A 118 -8.73 29.74 0.81
C ASN A 118 -7.22 29.55 0.71
N CYS A 119 -6.70 29.20 -0.47
CA CYS A 119 -5.28 28.96 -0.67
C CYS A 119 -4.73 29.95 -1.69
N THR A 120 -3.91 30.89 -1.23
CA THR A 120 -3.07 31.69 -2.13
C THR A 120 -1.98 30.81 -2.72
N TYR A 121 -1.77 30.90 -4.03
CA TYR A 121 -0.73 30.17 -4.74
C TYR A 121 0.64 30.60 -4.24
N VAL A 122 1.33 29.69 -3.54
CA VAL A 122 2.71 29.83 -3.11
C VAL A 122 3.57 29.07 -4.14
N GLY A 123 4.02 29.80 -5.16
CA GLY A 123 4.80 29.24 -6.28
C GLY A 123 5.98 28.38 -5.83
#